data_AF-K0UFZ5-F1
#
_entry.id   AF-K0UFZ5-F1
#
_cell.length_a   1.000
_cell.length_b   1.000
_cell.length_c   1.000
_cell.angle_alpha   90.00
_cell.angle_beta   90.00
_cell.angle_gamma   90.00
#
_symmetry.space_group_name_H-M   'P 1'
#
loop_
_entity.id
_entity.type
_entity.pdbx_description
1 polymer ?
#
loop_
_entity_poly.entity_id
_entity_poly.type
_entity_poly.pdbx_seq_one_letter_code
_entity_poly.pdbx_strand_id
1 'polypeptide(L)'
;MHPQSQRLAELLSARVASGVPDDLAAIVLGPRLRGLCDALGAPERDWWQLARWATRLDDADQRDAFGAYLDVLVAYRCGHPGEHGEDVVSDLIAHEVDGDGLTADEIREILVDFVRAGAQPV
;
A
#
# COMPACT_ATOMS: atom_id res chain seq x y z
N MET A 1 -16.12 -9.98 -14.36
CA MET A 1 -15.50 -9.39 -13.16
C MET A 1 -16.43 -9.63 -11.99
N HIS A 2 -15.91 -10.14 -10.87
CA HIS A 2 -16.71 -10.36 -9.65
C HIS A 2 -16.91 -9.03 -8.90
N PRO A 3 -18.07 -8.79 -8.26
CA PRO A 3 -18.40 -7.52 -7.60
C PRO A 3 -17.37 -7.11 -6.51
N GLN A 4 -16.75 -8.08 -5.84
CA GLN A 4 -15.69 -7.86 -4.87
C GLN A 4 -14.42 -7.24 -5.50
N SER A 5 -13.96 -7.78 -6.63
CA SER A 5 -12.79 -7.25 -7.36
C SER A 5 -12.98 -5.79 -7.79
N GLN A 6 -14.21 -5.39 -8.12
CA GLN A 6 -14.52 -4.02 -8.52
C GLN A 6 -14.46 -3.05 -7.33
N ARG A 7 -15.02 -3.44 -6.18
CA ARG A 7 -14.93 -2.61 -4.95
C ARG A 7 -13.48 -2.41 -4.50
N LEU A 8 -12.65 -3.44 -4.57
CA LEU A 8 -11.22 -3.32 -4.27
C LEU A 8 -10.53 -2.34 -5.22
N ALA A 9 -10.76 -2.46 -6.53
CA ALA A 9 -10.18 -1.53 -7.50
C ALA A 9 -10.62 -0.06 -7.26
N GLU A 10 -11.87 0.16 -6.88
CA GLU A 10 -12.40 1.49 -6.53
C GLU A 10 -11.74 2.08 -5.28
N LEU A 11 -11.57 1.28 -4.22
CA LEU A 11 -10.86 1.69 -3.00
C LEU A 11 -9.40 2.08 -3.29
N LEU A 12 -8.68 1.21 -4.00
CA LEU A 12 -7.27 1.45 -4.37
C LEU A 12 -7.12 2.72 -5.22
N SER A 13 -8.05 2.94 -6.16
CA SER A 13 -8.02 4.11 -7.05
C SER A 13 -8.25 5.42 -6.29
N ALA A 14 -9.14 5.42 -5.29
CA ALA A 14 -9.43 6.61 -4.49
C ALA A 14 -8.19 7.13 -3.73
N ARG A 15 -7.31 6.22 -3.27
CA ARG A 15 -6.14 6.57 -2.46
C ARG A 15 -4.91 7.03 -3.24
N VAL A 16 -4.83 6.70 -4.52
CA VAL A 16 -3.75 7.22 -5.39
C VAL A 16 -3.97 8.70 -5.76
N ALA A 17 -5.21 9.19 -5.69
CA ALA A 17 -5.57 10.55 -6.10
C ALA A 17 -5.30 11.64 -5.05
N SER A 18 -5.01 11.28 -3.79
CA SER A 18 -4.79 12.24 -2.69
C SER A 18 -3.30 12.54 -2.48
N GLY A 19 -2.78 13.62 -3.08
CA GLY A 19 -1.44 14.12 -2.77
C GLY A 19 -1.26 15.58 -3.16
N VAL A 20 -0.94 16.44 -2.19
CA VAL A 20 -0.54 17.84 -2.45
C VAL A 20 0.96 17.87 -2.80
N PRO A 21 1.40 18.54 -3.88
CA PRO A 21 2.72 18.28 -4.48
C PRO A 21 3.94 18.93 -3.78
N ASP A 22 3.75 19.71 -2.71
CA ASP A 22 4.75 20.70 -2.26
C ASP A 22 5.56 20.27 -1.01
N ASP A 23 6.05 19.03 -0.99
CA ASP A 23 6.88 18.49 0.10
C ASP A 23 8.22 17.93 -0.43
N LEU A 24 9.30 18.04 0.36
CA LEU A 24 10.65 17.56 0.04
C LEU A 24 10.66 16.09 -0.39
N ALA A 25 9.75 15.28 0.17
CA ALA A 25 9.59 13.90 -0.24
C ALA A 25 9.17 13.75 -1.72
N ALA A 26 8.32 14.65 -2.24
CA ALA A 26 7.94 14.65 -3.66
C ALA A 26 9.12 15.05 -4.57
N ILE A 27 10.06 15.88 -4.08
CA ILE A 27 11.29 16.23 -4.81
C ILE A 27 12.26 15.03 -4.85
N VAL A 28 12.43 14.32 -3.73
CA VAL A 28 13.42 13.24 -3.61
C VAL A 28 12.94 11.93 -4.24
N LEU A 29 11.68 11.58 -4.03
CA LEU A 29 11.10 10.31 -4.51
C LEU A 29 10.36 10.45 -5.84
N GLY A 30 10.02 11.68 -6.23
CA GLY A 30 9.04 11.95 -7.27
C GLY A 30 7.60 11.83 -6.71
N PRO A 31 6.63 12.51 -7.35
CA PRO A 31 5.25 12.59 -6.85
C PRO A 31 4.57 11.22 -6.75
N ARG A 32 4.95 10.28 -7.61
CA ARG A 32 4.35 8.94 -7.68
C ARG A 32 4.75 8.05 -6.51
N LEU A 33 6.04 7.91 -6.24
CA LEU A 33 6.52 7.09 -5.11
C LEU A 33 6.16 7.73 -3.78
N ARG A 34 6.15 9.07 -3.69
CA ARG A 34 5.59 9.79 -2.54
C ARG A 34 4.12 9.44 -2.33
N GLY A 35 3.30 9.51 -3.38
CA GLY A 35 1.88 9.15 -3.32
C GLY A 35 1.66 7.70 -2.90
N LEU A 36 2.49 6.77 -3.36
CA LEU A 36 2.43 5.38 -2.92
C LEU A 36 2.75 5.20 -1.43
N CYS A 37 3.82 5.83 -0.94
CA CYS A 37 4.20 5.71 0.47
C CYS A 37 3.11 6.30 1.40
N ASP A 38 2.51 7.40 0.97
CA ASP A 38 1.39 8.05 1.65
C ASP A 38 0.12 7.19 1.62
N ALA A 39 -0.23 6.63 0.45
CA ALA A 39 -1.37 5.74 0.30
C ALA A 39 -1.24 4.46 1.14
N LEU A 40 -0.02 3.92 1.31
CA LEU A 40 0.28 2.82 2.23
C LEU A 40 0.16 3.21 3.71
N GLY A 41 0.13 4.52 4.02
CA GLY A 41 0.23 5.04 5.37
C GLY A 41 1.53 4.62 6.06
N ALA A 42 2.60 4.45 5.29
CA ALA A 42 3.88 4.03 5.84
C ALA A 42 4.51 5.18 6.64
N PRO A 43 5.24 4.89 7.74
CA PRO A 43 6.02 5.90 8.44
C PRO A 43 7.03 6.57 7.50
N GLU A 44 7.15 7.90 7.55
CA GLU A 44 8.04 8.67 6.66
C GLU A 44 9.48 8.17 6.65
N ARG A 45 9.99 7.72 7.81
CA ARG A 45 11.34 7.14 7.94
C ARG A 45 11.58 5.90 7.05
N ASP A 46 10.52 5.22 6.64
CA ASP A 46 10.59 3.99 5.84
C ASP A 46 10.45 4.28 4.34
N TRP A 47 10.04 5.49 3.95
CA TRP A 47 9.68 5.83 2.56
C TRP A 47 10.82 5.60 1.56
N TRP A 48 12.07 5.87 1.95
CA TRP A 48 13.22 5.61 1.09
C TRP A 48 13.40 4.11 0.80
N GLN A 49 13.26 3.27 1.83
CA GLN A 49 13.40 1.82 1.68
C GLN A 49 12.21 1.23 0.90
N LEU A 50 11.01 1.75 1.12
CA LEU A 50 9.81 1.41 0.34
C LEU A 50 9.98 1.75 -1.14
N ALA A 51 10.43 2.96 -1.47
CA ALA A 51 10.71 3.36 -2.83
C ALA A 51 11.76 2.44 -3.51
N ARG A 52 12.78 2.02 -2.76
CA ARG A 52 13.79 1.08 -3.24
C ARG A 52 13.22 -0.31 -3.53
N TRP A 53 12.34 -0.83 -2.68
CA TRP A 53 11.67 -2.11 -2.94
C TRP A 53 10.71 -2.00 -4.13
N ALA A 54 9.91 -0.94 -4.20
CA ALA A 54 8.93 -0.72 -5.26
C ALA A 54 9.54 -0.76 -6.67
N THR A 55 10.77 -0.28 -6.83
CA THR A 55 11.50 -0.29 -8.11
C THR A 55 12.18 -1.63 -8.42
N ARG A 56 12.12 -2.60 -7.52
CA ARG A 56 12.84 -3.88 -7.62
C ARG A 56 11.95 -5.10 -7.33
N LEU A 57 10.63 -4.96 -7.39
CA LEU A 57 9.70 -6.07 -7.09
C LEU A 57 9.77 -7.24 -8.06
N ASP A 58 10.48 -7.13 -9.19
CA ASP A 58 10.77 -8.26 -10.07
C ASP A 58 11.82 -9.23 -9.49
N ASP A 59 12.65 -8.75 -8.57
CA ASP A 59 13.63 -9.54 -7.80
C ASP A 59 12.91 -10.22 -6.61
N ALA A 60 13.00 -11.56 -6.54
CA ALA A 60 12.29 -12.36 -5.55
C ALA A 60 12.72 -12.02 -4.11
N ASP A 61 14.01 -11.81 -3.86
CA ASP A 61 14.51 -11.50 -2.51
C ASP A 61 14.02 -10.12 -2.06
N GLN A 62 13.92 -9.16 -2.99
CA GLN A 62 13.38 -7.84 -2.69
C GLN A 62 11.87 -7.89 -2.46
N ARG A 63 11.15 -8.72 -3.21
CA ARG A 63 9.71 -8.94 -3.03
C ARG A 63 9.42 -9.58 -1.69
N ASP A 64 10.19 -10.59 -1.28
CA ASP A 64 10.01 -11.26 0.01
C ASP A 64 10.32 -10.32 1.18
N ALA A 65 11.41 -9.54 1.09
CA ALA A 65 11.73 -8.53 2.09
C ALA A 65 10.63 -7.45 2.22
N PHE A 66 10.07 -7.02 1.08
CA PHE A 66 8.96 -6.08 1.07
C PHE A 66 7.67 -6.70 1.65
N GLY A 67 7.37 -7.96 1.31
CA GLY A 67 6.26 -8.71 1.87
C GLY A 67 6.33 -8.80 3.39
N ALA A 68 7.50 -9.13 3.95
CA ALA A 68 7.71 -9.17 5.39
C ALA A 68 7.52 -7.81 6.06
N TYR A 69 7.91 -6.71 5.41
CA TYR A 69 7.60 -5.36 5.91
C TYR A 69 6.09 -5.10 5.95
N LEU A 70 5.37 -5.48 4.90
CA LEU A 70 3.91 -5.33 4.84
C LEU A 70 3.21 -6.16 5.92
N ASP A 71 3.66 -7.37 6.21
CA ASP A 71 3.11 -8.20 7.28
C ASP A 71 3.19 -7.49 8.64
N VAL A 72 4.34 -6.86 8.94
CA VAL A 72 4.52 -6.08 10.17
C VAL A 72 3.61 -4.85 10.17
N LEU A 73 3.50 -4.17 9.04
CA LEU A 73 2.67 -2.97 8.89
C LEU A 73 1.17 -3.28 9.08
N VAL A 74 0.71 -4.41 8.53
CA VAL A 74 -0.66 -4.94 8.70
C VAL A 74 -0.89 -5.33 10.15
N ALA A 75 0.01 -6.14 10.73
CA ALA A 75 -0.12 -6.57 12.13
C ALA A 75 -0.16 -5.39 13.10
N TYR A 76 0.65 -4.36 12.86
CA TYR A 76 0.66 -3.14 13.66
C TYR A 76 -0.70 -2.42 13.61
N ARG A 77 -1.29 -2.27 12.43
CA ARG A 77 -2.62 -1.65 12.25
C ARG A 77 -3.75 -2.45 12.87
N CYS A 78 -3.72 -3.78 12.75
CA CYS A 78 -4.68 -4.64 13.42
C CYS A 78 -4.66 -4.44 14.95
N GLY A 79 -3.49 -4.12 15.53
CA GLY A 79 -3.35 -3.83 16.96
C GLY A 79 -3.75 -2.41 17.38
N HIS A 80 -3.86 -1.47 16.44
CA HIS A 80 -4.11 -0.05 16.71
C HIS A 80 -5.19 0.53 15.78
N PRO A 81 -6.41 -0.03 15.78
CA PRO A 81 -7.46 0.44 14.88
C PRO A 81 -7.86 1.88 15.21
N GLY A 82 -7.89 2.74 14.18
CA GLY A 82 -8.30 4.15 14.30
C GLY A 82 -7.22 5.14 14.73
N GLU A 83 -5.99 4.69 15.02
CA GLU A 83 -4.86 5.59 15.30
C GLU A 83 -4.18 6.12 14.01
N HIS A 84 -4.52 5.54 12.87
CA HIS A 84 -3.95 5.87 11.56
C HIS A 84 -5.00 6.52 10.67
N GLY A 85 -4.54 7.37 9.76
CA GLY A 85 -5.40 8.07 8.81
C GLY A 85 -6.01 7.13 7.77
N GLU A 86 -6.70 7.72 6.80
CA GLU A 86 -7.27 7.02 5.64
C GLU A 86 -6.14 6.47 4.73
N ASP A 87 -5.58 5.30 5.09
CA ASP A 87 -4.60 4.56 4.30
C ASP A 87 -5.13 3.21 3.78
N VAL A 88 -4.54 2.74 2.69
CA VAL A 88 -5.01 1.55 1.95
C VAL A 88 -4.90 0.28 2.78
N VAL A 89 -3.95 0.20 3.71
CA VAL A 89 -3.78 -0.99 4.56
C VAL A 89 -4.93 -1.07 5.55
N SER A 90 -5.30 0.06 6.17
CA SER A 90 -6.45 0.17 7.07
C SER A 90 -7.77 -0.16 6.33
N ASP A 91 -7.92 0.30 5.09
CA ASP A 91 -9.10 -0.02 4.25
C ASP A 91 -9.20 -1.52 3.94
N LEU A 92 -8.08 -2.16 3.61
CA LEU A 92 -8.05 -3.59 3.32
C LEU A 92 -8.31 -4.45 4.56
N ILE A 93 -7.82 -4.03 5.73
CA ILE A 93 -8.13 -4.69 7.01
C ILE A 93 -9.62 -4.58 7.33
N ALA A 94 -10.24 -3.42 7.06
CA ALA A 94 -11.66 -3.20 7.28
C ALA A 94 -12.56 -3.76 6.16
N HIS A 95 -11.97 -4.29 5.09
CA HIS A 95 -12.71 -4.80 3.94
C HIS A 95 -13.37 -6.13 4.29
N GLU A 96 -14.70 -6.14 4.30
CA GLU A 96 -15.54 -7.31 4.52
C GLU A 96 -16.60 -7.41 3.41
N VAL A 97 -16.77 -8.60 2.84
CA VAL A 97 -17.84 -8.92 1.89
C VAL A 97 -18.59 -10.14 2.39
N ASP A 98 -19.90 -9.99 2.61
CA ASP A 98 -20.77 -11.08 3.07
C ASP A 98 -20.30 -11.79 4.36
N GLY A 99 -19.66 -11.05 5.28
CA GLY A 99 -19.12 -11.63 6.52
C GLY A 99 -17.71 -12.19 6.40
N ASP A 100 -17.11 -12.15 5.20
CA ASP A 100 -15.76 -12.67 4.94
C ASP A 100 -14.78 -11.52 4.70
N GLY A 101 -13.79 -11.43 5.59
CA GLY A 101 -12.72 -10.43 5.52
C GLY A 101 -11.49 -11.00 4.83
N LEU A 102 -10.62 -10.12 4.34
CA LEU A 102 -9.36 -10.55 3.74
C LEU A 102 -8.42 -11.12 4.81
N THR A 103 -7.76 -12.22 4.49
CA THR A 103 -6.66 -12.76 5.29
C THR A 103 -5.42 -11.88 5.18
N ALA A 104 -4.50 -11.99 6.15
CA ALA A 104 -3.23 -11.26 6.10
C ALA A 104 -2.41 -11.59 4.84
N ASP A 105 -2.47 -12.84 4.37
CA ASP A 105 -1.79 -13.27 3.15
C ASP A 105 -2.40 -12.61 1.90
N GLU A 106 -3.73 -12.56 1.79
CA GLU A 106 -4.42 -11.89 0.68
C GLU A 106 -4.16 -10.38 0.69
N ILE A 107 -4.18 -9.75 1.86
CA ILE A 107 -3.84 -8.32 2.01
C ILE A 107 -2.42 -8.07 1.51
N ARG A 108 -1.45 -8.90 1.93
CA ARG A 108 -0.06 -8.79 1.48
C ARG A 108 0.05 -8.93 -0.04
N GLU A 109 -0.59 -9.92 -0.63
CA GLU A 109 -0.58 -10.13 -2.09
C GLU A 109 -1.16 -8.91 -2.84
N ILE A 110 -2.31 -8.40 -2.40
CA ILE A 110 -2.94 -7.21 -2.97
C ILE A 110 -2.02 -5.99 -2.85
N LEU A 111 -1.36 -5.78 -1.70
CA LEU A 111 -0.47 -4.66 -1.47
C LEU A 111 0.81 -4.74 -2.32
N VAL A 112 1.37 -5.94 -2.52
CA VAL A 112 2.51 -6.16 -3.42
C VAL A 112 2.15 -5.80 -4.85
N ASP A 113 1.00 -6.26 -5.33
CA ASP A 113 0.51 -5.94 -6.68
C ASP A 113 0.17 -4.46 -6.84
N PHE A 114 -0.45 -3.84 -5.82
CA PHE A 114 -0.73 -2.41 -5.78
C PHE A 114 0.55 -1.57 -5.92
N VAL A 115 1.59 -1.88 -5.16
CA VAL A 115 2.87 -1.15 -5.27
C VAL A 115 3.55 -1.41 -6.60
N ARG A 116 3.51 -2.64 -7.12
CA ARG A 116 4.09 -2.98 -8.41
C ARG A 116 3.44 -2.18 -9.54
N ALA A 117 2.10 -2.19 -9.63
CA ALA A 117 1.35 -1.39 -10.60
C ALA A 117 1.58 0.11 -10.38
N GLY A 118 1.62 0.51 -9.11
CA GLY A 118 1.88 1.87 -8.68
C GLY A 118 3.29 2.38 -8.95
N ALA A 119 4.27 1.54 -9.29
CA ALA A 119 5.66 1.96 -9.55
C ALA A 119 6.04 2.00 -11.04
N GLN A 120 5.31 1.31 -11.92
CA GLN A 120 5.64 1.17 -13.35
C GLN A 120 5.34 2.43 -14.19
N PRO A 121 6.31 3.11 -14.83
CA PRO A 121 6.06 4.29 -15.65
C PRO A 121 4.99 4.05 -16.73
N VAL A 122 4.09 5.03 -16.92
CA VAL A 122 3.00 5.01 -17.92
C VAL A 122 3.55 5.33 -19.30
#